data_AF-A0A2V3VE33-F1
#
_entry.id   AF-A0A2V3VE33-F1
#
_cell.length_a   1.000
_cell.length_b   1.000
_cell.length_c   1.000
_cell.angle_alpha   90.00
_cell.angle_beta   90.00
_cell.angle_gamma   90.00
#
_symmetry.space_group_name_H-M   'P 1'
#
loop_
_entity.id
_entity.type
_entity.pdbx_description
1 polymer ?
#
loop_
_entity_poly.entity_id
_entity_poly.type
_entity_poly.pdbx_seq_one_letter_code
_entity_poly.pdbx_strand_id
1 'polypeptide(L)' 'MRKTIKIIFAAIALGMGVSVFVLSILGNIEAKNAISLLSIGIICLAILKLQEK' A
#
# COMPACT_ATOMS: atom_id res chain seq x y z
N MET A 1 -22.91 -1.83 -4.62
CA MET A 1 -21.94 -2.33 -3.61
C MET A 1 -20.52 -2.56 -4.14
N ARG A 2 -20.29 -3.15 -5.33
CA ARG A 2 -18.91 -3.45 -5.83
C ARG A 2 -17.99 -2.22 -6.03
N LYS A 3 -18.54 -1.07 -6.41
CA LYS A 3 -17.77 0.16 -6.70
C LYS A 3 -17.13 0.79 -5.45
N THR A 4 -17.84 0.76 -4.33
CA THR A 4 -17.36 1.29 -3.04
C THR A 4 -16.18 0.47 -2.52
N ILE A 5 -16.25 -0.86 -2.63
CA ILE A 5 -15.17 -1.77 -2.23
C ILE A 5 -13.89 -1.50 -3.04
N LYS A 6 -14.01 -1.27 -4.35
CA LYS A 6 -12.86 -0.88 -5.19
C LYS A 6 -12.23 0.44 -4.73
N ILE A 7 -13.05 1.45 -4.45
CA ILE A 7 -12.56 2.76 -3.99
C ILE A 7 -11.87 2.64 -2.63
N ILE A 8 -12.43 1.85 -1.71
CA ILE A 8 -11.84 1.62 -0.39
C ILE A 8 -10.49 0.92 -0.52
N PHE A 9 -10.39 -0.16 -1.30
CA PHE A 9 -9.11 -0.84 -1.52
C PHE A 9 -8.09 0.08 -2.21
N ALA A 10 -8.53 0.93 -3.14
CA ALA A 10 -7.64 1.87 -3.83
C ALA A 10 -7.09 2.93 -2.88
N ALA A 11 -7.95 3.47 -2.01
CA ALA A 11 -7.57 4.43 -0.99
C ALA A 11 -6.59 3.83 0.03
N ILE A 12 -6.82 2.58 0.46
CA ILE A 12 -5.93 1.86 1.39
C ILE A 12 -4.56 1.62 0.73
N ALA A 13 -4.52 1.19 -0.53
CA ALA A 13 -3.27 0.95 -1.25
C ALA A 13 -2.45 2.24 -1.44
N LEU A 14 -3.10 3.35 -1.83
CA LEU A 14 -2.48 4.67 -1.92
C LEU A 14 -1.98 5.17 -0.56
N GLY A 15 -2.80 5.06 0.48
CA GLY A 15 -2.47 5.50 1.84
C GLY A 15 -1.31 4.72 2.46
N MET A 16 -1.28 3.40 2.29
CA MET A 16 -0.15 2.57 2.73
C MET A 16 1.13 2.91 1.96
N GLY A 17 1.06 3.08 0.63
CA GLY A 17 2.24 3.44 -0.17
C GLY A 17 2.90 4.76 0.27
N VAL A 18 2.10 5.80 0.51
CA VAL A 18 2.60 7.11 0.96
C VAL A 18 3.16 7.03 2.38
N SER A 19 2.49 6.33 3.29
CA SER A 19 2.93 6.21 4.69
C SER A 19 4.31 5.54 4.82
N VAL A 20 4.54 4.48 4.05
CA VAL A 20 5.82 3.74 4.05
C VAL A 20 6.92 4.56 3.40
N PHE A 21 6.60 5.31 2.34
CA PHE A 21 7.55 6.21 1.69
C PHE A 21 8.03 7.32 2.64
N VAL A 22 7.10 7.95 3.38
CA VAL A 22 7.44 8.99 4.36
C VAL A 22 8.27 8.42 5.51
N LEU A 23 7.90 7.25 6.06
CA LEU A 23 8.68 6.57 7.09
C LEU A 23 10.10 6.23 6.61
N SER A 24 10.25 5.88 5.33
CA SER A 24 11.55 5.59 4.71
C SER A 24 12.42 6.81 4.56
N ILE A 25 11.84 7.98 4.25
CA ILE A 25 12.57 9.25 4.18
C ILE A 25 12.99 9.71 5.57
N LEU A 26 12.15 9.49 6.58
CA LEU A 26 12.43 9.87 7.97
C LEU A 26 13.57 9.06 8.62
N GLY A 27 14.06 7.99 7.97
CA GLY A 27 15.10 7.11 8.51
C GLY A 27 14.71 6.37 9.78
N ASN A 28 13.42 6.42 10.16
CA ASN A 28 12.87 5.83 11.39
C ASN A 28 12.42 4.37 11.18
N ILE A 29 12.96 3.71 10.16
CA ILE A 29 12.65 2.31 9.83
C ILE A 29 13.91 1.53 9.51
N GLU A 30 14.09 0.40 10.17
CA GLU A 30 15.07 -0.61 9.75
C GLU A 30 14.66 -1.13 8.37
N ALA A 31 15.64 -1.36 7.49
CA ALA A 31 15.41 -1.85 6.12
C ALA A 31 14.51 -3.09 6.08
N LYS A 32 14.59 -3.96 7.09
CA LYS A 32 13.73 -5.14 7.24
C LYS A 32 12.26 -4.78 7.43
N ASN A 33 11.96 -3.84 8.33
CA ASN A 33 10.59 -3.34 8.55
C ASN A 33 10.08 -2.53 7.34
N ALA A 34 10.96 -1.76 6.70
CA ALA A 34 10.64 -1.02 5.48
C ALA A 34 10.16 -1.95 4.36
N ILE A 35 10.90 -3.04 4.11
CA ILE A 35 10.57 -4.01 3.07
C ILE A 35 9.27 -4.74 3.40
N SER A 36 9.02 -5.12 4.65
CA SER A 36 7.74 -5.73 5.05
C SER A 36 6.56 -4.79 4.86
N LEU A 37 6.67 -3.54 5.31
CA LEU A 37 5.63 -2.52 5.16
C LEU A 37 5.38 -2.17 3.68
N LEU A 38 6.44 -2.02 2.88
CA LEU A 38 6.35 -1.73 1.46
C LEU A 38 5.72 -2.91 0.69
N SER A 39 6.08 -4.14 1.04
CA SER A 39 5.52 -5.35 0.42
C SER A 39 4.01 -5.45 0.66
N ILE A 40 3.52 -5.15 1.87
CA ILE A 40 2.10 -5.15 2.17
C ILE A 40 1.36 -4.10 1.31
N GLY A 41 1.93 -2.89 1.18
CA GLY A 41 1.40 -1.84 0.31
C GLY A 41 1.35 -2.26 -1.17
N ILE A 42 2.42 -2.87 -1.69
CA ILE A 42 2.50 -3.36 -3.07
C ILE A 42 1.53 -4.53 -3.32
N ILE A 43 1.42 -5.48 -2.40
CA ILE A 43 0.51 -6.63 -2.54
C ILE A 43 -0.94 -6.14 -2.58
N CYS A 44 -1.31 -5.19 -1.73
CA CYS A 44 -2.65 -4.60 -1.74
C CYS A 44 -2.94 -3.85 -3.06
N LEU A 45 -1.94 -3.12 -3.59
CA LEU A 45 -2.02 -2.43 -4.88
C LEU A 45 -2.09 -3.40 -6.07
N ALA A 46 -1.36 -4.52 -6.00
CA ALA A 46 -1.39 -5.59 -6.99
C ALA A 46 -2.75 -6.30 -7.03
N ILE A 47 -3.34 -6.60 -5.87
CA ILE A 47 -4.68 -7.19 -5.76
C ILE A 47 -5.74 -6.25 -6.34
N LEU A 48 -5.63 -4.93 -6.07
CA LEU A 48 -6.52 -3.93 -6.66
C LEU A 48 -6.41 -3.90 -8.18
N LYS A 49 -5.18 -3.82 -8.72
CA LYS A 49 -4.90 -3.84 -10.17
C LYS A 49 -5.39 -5.13 -10.82
N LEU A 50 -5.29 -6.26 -10.12
CA LEU A 50 -5.78 -7.56 -10.60
C LEU A 50 -7.32 -7.61 -10.62
N GLN A 51 -8.02 -6.95 -9.69
CA GLN A 51 -9.48 -6.83 -9.71
C GLN A 51 -10.01 -5.78 -10.72
N GLU A 52 -9.15 -4.91 -11.23
CA GLU A 52 -9.46 -3.99 -12.33
C GLU A 52 -9.26 -4.61 -13.72
N LYS A 53 -8.53 -5.72 -13.82
CA LYS A 53 -8.29 -6.45 -15.07
C LYS A 53 -9.23 -7.65 -15.20
#